data_AF-A0A915D1Q4-F1
#
_entry.id   AF-A0A915D1Q4-F1
#
_cell.length_a   1.000
_cell.length_b   1.000
_cell.length_c   1.000
_cell.angle_alpha   90.00
_cell.angle_beta   90.00
_cell.angle_gamma   90.00
#
_symmetry.space_group_name_H-M   'P 1'
#
loop_
_entity.id
_entity.type
_entity.pdbx_description
1 polymer ?
#
loop_
_entity_poly.entity_id
_entity_poly.type
_entity_poly.pdbx_seq_one_letter_code
_entity_poly.pdbx_strand_id
1 'polypeptide(L)'
;MMRGGSCTGDYMGAMKRRRNVETATKLEAIEWARRYSNHSAASKFNVTRSRIKDWKKKEDELRCQVKNTARGSKRKRLDGGGRYVSNPELDVELAEWVRIKRENKQPVSRQIITNKATELFRIGWLVELFPASTSFRLPPSHNNCTEAARELRRSCRQIYRPLGAKKEGCQV
;
A
#
# COMPACT_ATOMS: atom_id res chain seq x y z
N MET A 1 -10.29 -33.21 49.93
CA MET A 1 -11.17 -32.62 48.88
C MET A 1 -10.33 -32.32 47.65
N MET A 2 -10.31 -33.24 46.68
CA MET A 2 -9.61 -33.08 45.40
C MET A 2 -10.49 -32.26 44.45
N ARG A 3 -10.07 -31.06 44.03
CA ARG A 3 -10.74 -30.34 42.94
C ARG A 3 -10.10 -30.78 41.62
N GLY A 4 -10.74 -31.76 40.98
CA GLY A 4 -10.40 -32.19 39.62
C GLY A 4 -10.65 -31.06 38.62
N GLY A 5 -9.56 -30.47 38.13
CA GLY A 5 -9.58 -29.59 36.97
C GLY A 5 -9.60 -30.41 35.69
N SER A 6 -10.79 -30.77 35.21
CA SER A 6 -10.98 -31.18 33.82
C SER A 6 -10.86 -29.93 32.94
N CYS A 7 -9.67 -29.66 32.42
CA CYS A 7 -9.48 -28.68 31.35
C CYS A 7 -9.47 -29.47 30.04
N THR A 8 -10.64 -29.57 29.45
CA THR A 8 -10.93 -30.12 28.12
C THR A 8 -9.88 -29.71 27.09
N GLY A 9 -9.42 -30.70 26.33
CA GLY A 9 -8.48 -30.53 25.24
C GLY A 9 -8.98 -29.57 24.17
N ASP A 10 -8.11 -28.63 23.80
CA ASP A 10 -8.19 -27.81 22.58
C ASP A 10 -6.74 -27.48 22.12
N TYR A 11 -5.83 -28.45 22.19
CA TYR A 11 -4.49 -28.39 21.58
C TYR A 11 -4.55 -28.59 20.05
N MET A 12 -5.64 -28.19 19.41
CA MET A 12 -5.76 -28.09 17.97
C MET A 12 -5.95 -26.62 17.65
N GLY A 13 -4.83 -25.90 17.64
CA GLY A 13 -4.72 -24.52 17.21
C GLY A 13 -5.09 -24.37 15.74
N ALA A 14 -6.38 -24.49 15.41
CA ALA A 14 -6.94 -24.02 14.16
C ALA A 14 -6.76 -22.50 14.16
N MET A 15 -5.65 -22.05 13.58
CA MET A 15 -5.32 -20.64 13.45
C MET A 15 -6.47 -19.98 12.68
N LYS A 16 -7.39 -19.32 13.41
CA LYS A 16 -8.56 -18.67 12.83
C LYS A 16 -8.07 -17.74 11.72
N ARG A 17 -8.44 -18.06 10.48
CA ARG A 17 -8.04 -17.29 9.29
C ARG A 17 -8.40 -15.82 9.51
N ARG A 18 -7.44 -14.94 9.25
CA ARG A 18 -7.66 -13.49 9.37
C ARG A 18 -8.74 -13.09 8.37
N ARG A 19 -9.91 -12.70 8.88
CA ARG A 19 -11.02 -12.24 8.04
C ARG A 19 -10.77 -10.82 7.54
N ASN A 20 -11.08 -10.62 6.26
CA ASN A 20 -11.07 -9.31 5.63
C ASN A 20 -12.44 -8.65 5.82
N VAL A 21 -12.52 -7.73 6.79
CA VAL A 21 -13.75 -7.00 7.15
C VAL A 21 -13.84 -5.69 6.36
N GLU A 22 -15.04 -5.36 5.89
CA GLU A 22 -15.34 -4.09 5.20
C GLU A 22 -15.22 -2.88 6.13
N THR A 23 -14.88 -1.71 5.58
CA THR A 23 -14.69 -0.47 6.34
C THR A 23 -15.96 0.00 7.04
N ALA A 24 -17.12 -0.11 6.38
CA ALA A 24 -18.42 0.21 6.96
C ALA A 24 -18.72 -0.64 8.20
N THR A 25 -18.53 -1.97 8.09
CA THR A 25 -18.71 -2.91 9.21
C THR A 25 -17.74 -2.62 10.37
N LYS A 26 -16.52 -2.14 10.10
CA LYS A 26 -15.59 -1.72 11.16
C LYS A 26 -16.11 -0.51 11.94
N LEU A 27 -16.71 0.48 11.25
CA LEU A 27 -17.30 1.65 11.89
C LEU A 27 -18.53 1.28 12.73
N GLU A 28 -19.41 0.42 12.20
CA GLU A 28 -20.55 -0.10 12.96
C GLU A 28 -20.09 -0.86 14.22
N ALA A 29 -19.02 -1.65 14.11
CA ALA A 29 -18.43 -2.35 15.25
C ALA A 29 -17.85 -1.40 16.30
N ILE A 30 -17.28 -0.27 15.89
CA ILE A 30 -16.80 0.78 16.80
C ILE A 30 -17.98 1.45 17.51
N GLU A 31 -19.05 1.81 16.78
CA GLU A 31 -20.24 2.43 17.37
C GLU A 31 -20.93 1.49 18.38
N TRP A 32 -21.04 0.20 18.05
CA TRP A 32 -21.54 -0.81 18.98
C TRP A 32 -20.66 -0.93 20.23
N ALA A 33 -19.33 -0.94 20.05
CA ALA A 33 -18.39 -1.01 21.15
C ALA A 33 -18.41 0.23 22.05
N ARG A 34 -18.80 1.40 21.53
CA ARG A 34 -19.02 2.64 22.29
C ARG A 34 -20.31 2.60 23.11
N ARG A 35 -21.39 2.04 22.56
CA ARG A 35 -22.70 1.94 23.24
C ARG A 35 -22.73 0.87 24.32
N TYR A 36 -22.11 -0.28 24.08
CA TYR A 36 -22.13 -1.42 24.99
C TYR A 36 -20.72 -1.70 25.54
N SER A 37 -20.04 -2.69 24.96
CA SER A 37 -18.69 -3.06 25.36
C SER A 37 -17.90 -3.66 24.20
N ASN A 38 -16.57 -3.61 24.31
CA ASN A 38 -15.68 -4.21 23.31
C ASN A 38 -15.87 -5.74 23.21
N HIS A 39 -16.28 -6.39 24.30
CA HIS A 39 -16.52 -7.84 24.30
C HIS A 39 -17.83 -8.19 23.59
N SER A 40 -18.89 -7.42 23.82
CA SER A 40 -20.16 -7.55 23.09
C SER A 40 -19.96 -7.31 21.58
N ALA A 41 -19.21 -6.28 21.19
CA ALA A 41 -18.86 -6.03 19.79
C ALA A 41 -18.05 -7.18 19.18
N ALA A 42 -17.03 -7.68 19.89
CA ALA A 42 -16.23 -8.81 19.45
C ALA A 42 -17.08 -10.07 19.18
N SER A 43 -18.05 -10.35 20.05
CA SER A 43 -19.01 -11.45 19.86
C SER A 43 -19.90 -11.22 18.64
N LYS A 44 -20.58 -10.07 18.57
CA LYS A 44 -21.55 -9.73 17.51
C LYS A 44 -20.92 -9.76 16.11
N PHE A 45 -19.75 -9.13 15.96
CA PHE A 45 -19.05 -9.05 14.67
C PHE A 45 -18.09 -10.22 14.45
N ASN A 46 -18.02 -11.16 15.40
CA ASN A 46 -17.13 -12.33 15.38
C ASN A 46 -15.66 -11.91 15.11
N VAL A 47 -15.16 -10.92 15.83
CA VAL A 47 -13.78 -10.41 15.71
C VAL A 47 -13.10 -10.49 17.05
N THR A 48 -11.76 -10.58 17.09
CA THR A 48 -11.07 -10.54 18.38
C THR A 48 -11.15 -9.14 19.00
N ARG A 49 -11.23 -9.07 20.33
CA ARG A 49 -11.27 -7.80 21.08
C ARG A 49 -10.10 -6.88 20.73
N SER A 50 -8.92 -7.44 20.42
CA SER A 50 -7.75 -6.66 19.98
C SER A 50 -8.06 -5.87 18.71
N ARG A 51 -8.75 -6.47 17.73
CA ARG A 51 -9.10 -5.79 16.48
C ARG A 51 -10.05 -4.64 16.70
N ILE A 52 -11.04 -4.80 17.58
CA ILE A 52 -11.95 -3.71 17.96
C ILE A 52 -11.16 -2.55 18.58
N LYS A 53 -10.21 -2.84 19.48
CA LYS A 53 -9.32 -1.81 20.05
C LYS A 53 -8.47 -1.12 18.97
N ASP A 54 -7.88 -1.89 18.06
CA ASP A 54 -7.06 -1.34 16.98
C ASP A 54 -7.88 -0.46 16.02
N TRP A 55 -9.13 -0.85 15.73
CA TRP A 55 -10.03 -0.06 14.90
C TRP A 55 -10.46 1.23 15.60
N LYS A 56 -10.70 1.20 16.92
CA LYS A 56 -10.95 2.42 17.70
C LYS A 56 -9.78 3.40 17.63
N LYS A 57 -8.53 2.90 17.65
CA LYS A 57 -7.34 3.77 17.51
C LYS A 57 -7.21 4.40 16.12
N LYS A 58 -7.76 3.75 15.09
CA LYS A 58 -7.69 4.19 13.69
C LYS A 58 -9.04 4.66 13.17
N GLU A 59 -9.91 5.12 14.07
CA GLU A 59 -11.27 5.49 13.70
C GLU A 59 -11.29 6.65 12.71
N ASP A 60 -10.44 7.66 12.92
CA ASP A 60 -10.35 8.82 12.05
C ASP A 60 -9.89 8.43 10.64
N GLU A 61 -8.87 7.56 10.53
CA GLU A 61 -8.42 7.00 9.25
C GLU A 61 -9.54 6.22 8.54
N LEU A 62 -10.34 5.45 9.29
CA LEU A 62 -11.49 4.71 8.75
C LEU A 62 -12.60 5.65 8.25
N ARG A 63 -12.89 6.75 8.96
CA ARG A 63 -13.87 7.75 8.55
C ARG A 63 -13.41 8.51 7.30
N CYS A 64 -12.16 8.95 7.26
CA CYS A 64 -11.56 9.58 6.09
C CYS A 64 -11.59 8.66 4.87
N GLN A 65 -11.29 7.36 5.07
CA GLN A 65 -11.35 6.38 3.99
C GLN A 65 -12.75 6.28 3.38
N VAL A 66 -13.82 6.26 4.18
CA VAL A 66 -15.20 6.19 3.67
C VAL A 66 -15.54 7.43 2.84
N LYS A 67 -15.14 8.63 3.30
CA LYS A 67 -15.35 9.89 2.57
C LYS A 67 -14.62 9.89 1.22
N ASN A 68 -13.34 9.51 1.21
CA ASN A 68 -12.52 9.49 -0.01
C ASN A 68 -12.96 8.42 -1.02
N THR A 69 -13.73 7.44 -0.56
CA THR A 69 -14.21 6.30 -1.34
C THR A 69 -15.51 6.58 -2.09
N ALA A 70 -16.09 7.78 -1.98
CA ALA A 70 -17.34 8.19 -2.64
C ALA A 70 -17.42 7.88 -4.16
N ARG A 71 -16.29 7.65 -4.84
CA ARG A 71 -16.21 7.14 -6.23
C ARG A 71 -16.32 5.61 -6.36
N GLY A 72 -17.21 4.96 -5.62
CA GLY A 72 -17.65 3.56 -5.86
C GLY A 72 -16.65 2.42 -5.54
N SER A 73 -15.51 2.70 -4.90
CA SER A 73 -14.45 1.70 -4.70
C SER A 73 -14.57 1.00 -3.34
N LYS A 74 -15.08 -0.24 -3.25
CA LYS A 74 -15.21 -1.01 -1.98
C LYS A 74 -13.86 -1.43 -1.35
N ARG A 75 -12.98 -0.47 -1.02
CA ARG A 75 -11.65 -0.71 -0.45
C ARG A 75 -11.77 -1.24 0.97
N LYS A 76 -11.16 -2.41 1.21
CA LYS A 76 -11.17 -3.10 2.52
C LYS A 76 -9.96 -2.79 3.40
N ARG A 77 -8.85 -2.33 2.79
CA ARG A 77 -7.57 -2.00 3.46
C ARG A 77 -7.46 -0.48 3.62
N LEU A 78 -6.96 -0.04 4.77
CA LEU A 78 -6.59 1.36 5.01
C LEU A 78 -5.52 1.82 4.03
N ASP A 79 -5.43 3.14 3.84
CA ASP A 79 -4.37 3.73 3.04
C ASP A 79 -2.99 3.40 3.62
N GLY A 80 -1.98 3.26 2.75
CA GLY A 80 -0.65 2.78 3.12
C GLY A 80 -0.56 1.30 3.55
N GLY A 81 -1.68 0.57 3.58
CA GLY A 81 -1.70 -0.87 3.90
C GLY A 81 -1.21 -1.78 2.77
N GLY A 82 -0.62 -1.22 1.71
CA GLY A 82 -0.14 -1.91 0.51
C GLY A 82 1.39 -1.93 0.40
N ARG A 83 1.90 -2.29 -0.78
CA ARG A 83 3.33 -2.13 -1.10
C ARG A 83 3.67 -0.64 -1.14
N TYR A 84 4.83 -0.27 -0.61
CA TYR A 84 5.35 1.10 -0.73
C TYR A 84 5.47 1.49 -2.21
N VAL A 85 5.01 2.69 -2.54
CA VAL A 85 5.08 3.25 -3.90
C VAL A 85 6.41 3.97 -4.04
N SER A 86 7.25 3.52 -4.98
CA SER A 86 8.58 4.08 -5.18
C SER A 86 8.55 5.48 -5.81
N ASN A 87 7.69 5.69 -6.81
CA ASN A 87 7.56 6.97 -7.53
C ASN A 87 6.07 7.35 -7.61
N PRO A 88 5.54 8.11 -6.64
CA PRO A 88 4.12 8.42 -6.59
C PRO A 88 3.66 9.25 -7.80
N GLU A 89 4.49 10.17 -8.29
CA GLU A 89 4.18 11.03 -9.43
C GLU A 89 3.99 10.24 -10.73
N LEU A 90 4.93 9.33 -11.03
CA LEU A 90 4.84 8.45 -12.19
C LEU A 90 3.60 7.56 -12.13
N ASP A 91 3.28 7.01 -10.96
CA ASP A 91 2.10 6.17 -10.77
C ASP A 91 0.79 6.98 -10.97
N VAL A 92 0.76 8.26 -10.63
CA VAL A 92 -0.39 9.15 -10.87
C VAL A 92 -0.57 9.38 -12.37
N GLU A 93 0.47 9.80 -13.08
CA GLU A 93 0.41 10.04 -14.53
C GLU A 93 0.02 8.77 -15.30
N LEU A 94 0.63 7.64 -14.94
CA LEU A 94 0.32 6.35 -15.53
C LEU A 94 -1.14 5.94 -15.26
N ALA A 95 -1.65 6.20 -14.06
CA ALA A 95 -3.05 5.90 -13.73
C ALA A 95 -4.04 6.76 -14.52
N GLU A 96 -3.74 8.04 -14.74
CA GLU A 96 -4.56 8.93 -15.57
C GLU A 96 -4.56 8.48 -17.03
N TRP A 97 -3.40 8.13 -17.58
CA TRP A 97 -3.31 7.59 -18.93
C TRP A 97 -4.13 6.30 -19.10
N VAL A 98 -4.10 5.39 -18.12
CA VAL A 98 -4.94 4.18 -18.14
C VAL A 98 -6.43 4.51 -18.09
N ARG A 99 -6.85 5.53 -17.32
CA ARG A 99 -8.26 5.97 -17.27
C ARG A 99 -8.71 6.45 -18.64
N ILE A 100 -7.96 7.36 -19.26
CA ILE A 100 -8.25 7.91 -20.59
C ILE A 100 -8.33 6.78 -21.63
N LYS A 101 -7.40 5.81 -21.61
CA LYS A 101 -7.44 4.66 -22.53
C LYS A 101 -8.70 3.81 -22.36
N ARG A 102 -9.13 3.58 -21.13
CA ARG A 102 -10.34 2.79 -20.82
C ARG A 102 -11.63 3.53 -21.17
N GLU A 103 -11.68 4.84 -20.97
CA GLU A 103 -12.80 5.69 -21.41
C GLU A 103 -12.96 5.63 -22.93
N ASN A 104 -11.84 5.61 -23.65
CA ASN A 104 -11.81 5.42 -25.11
C ASN A 104 -12.04 3.97 -25.56
N LYS A 105 -12.46 3.07 -24.65
CA LYS A 105 -12.72 1.64 -24.91
C LYS A 105 -11.54 0.88 -25.52
N GLN A 106 -10.30 1.38 -25.34
CA GLN A 106 -9.10 0.69 -25.83
C GLN A 106 -8.65 -0.37 -24.81
N PRO A 107 -8.33 -1.59 -25.24
CA PRO A 107 -7.82 -2.62 -24.35
C PRO A 107 -6.42 -2.25 -23.85
N VAL A 108 -6.24 -2.27 -22.53
CA VAL A 108 -4.96 -1.96 -21.88
C VAL A 108 -4.39 -3.23 -21.27
N SER A 109 -3.38 -3.81 -21.92
CA SER A 109 -2.67 -5.00 -21.43
C SER A 109 -1.57 -4.62 -20.44
N ARG A 110 -1.13 -5.59 -19.62
CA ARG A 110 0.00 -5.40 -18.69
C ARG A 110 1.28 -4.91 -19.40
N GLN A 111 1.53 -5.41 -20.61
CA GLN A 111 2.74 -5.07 -21.36
C GLN A 111 2.68 -3.63 -21.89
N ILE A 112 1.50 -3.19 -22.33
CA ILE A 112 1.25 -1.80 -22.73
C ILE A 112 1.48 -0.84 -21.55
N ILE A 113 1.00 -1.19 -20.35
CA ILE A 113 1.24 -0.41 -19.12
C ILE A 113 2.74 -0.37 -18.79
N THR A 114 3.43 -1.51 -18.89
CA THR A 114 4.85 -1.61 -18.56
C THR A 114 5.68 -0.77 -19.53
N ASN A 115 5.41 -0.84 -20.82
CA ASN A 115 6.09 -0.02 -21.84
C ASN A 115 5.88 1.48 -21.58
N LYS A 116 4.64 1.89 -21.26
CA LYS A 116 4.36 3.30 -20.92
C LYS A 116 5.08 3.73 -19.64
N ALA A 117 5.10 2.89 -18.61
CA ALA A 117 5.83 3.18 -17.38
C ALA A 117 7.34 3.34 -17.63
N THR A 118 7.93 2.48 -18.47
CA THR A 118 9.34 2.60 -18.88
C THR A 118 9.60 3.88 -19.68
N GLU A 119 8.69 4.27 -20.56
CA GLU A 119 8.76 5.52 -21.32
C GLU A 119 8.73 6.74 -20.39
N LEU A 120 7.76 6.80 -19.47
CA LEU A 120 7.65 7.89 -18.49
C LEU A 120 8.87 7.94 -17.56
N PHE A 121 9.35 6.79 -17.12
CA PHE A 121 10.56 6.71 -16.29
C PHE A 121 11.79 7.26 -17.04
N ARG A 122 11.93 6.92 -18.33
CA ARG A 122 13.03 7.41 -19.18
C ARG A 122 12.94 8.91 -19.44
N ILE A 123 11.74 9.44 -19.68
CA ILE A 123 11.52 10.87 -19.91
C ILE A 123 11.79 11.67 -18.63
N GLY A 124 11.27 11.23 -17.47
CA GLY A 124 11.53 11.88 -16.19
C GLY A 124 13.03 11.97 -15.87
N TRP A 125 13.79 10.91 -16.14
CA TRP A 125 15.25 10.89 -15.99
C TRP A 125 16.00 11.84 -16.96
N LEU A 126 15.46 12.13 -18.14
CA LEU A 126 16.09 13.02 -19.11
C LEU A 126 15.93 14.50 -18.73
N VAL A 127 14.83 14.86 -18.08
CA VAL A 127 14.56 16.24 -17.65
C VAL A 127 15.41 16.63 -16.44
N GLU A 128 15.70 15.70 -15.53
CA GLU A 128 16.60 15.95 -14.38
C GLU A 128 18.08 16.07 -14.75
N LEU A 129 18.52 15.44 -15.84
CA LEU A 129 19.94 15.40 -16.21
C LEU A 129 20.36 16.43 -17.27
N PHE A 130 19.43 17.02 -18.02
CA PHE A 130 19.77 18.00 -19.06
C PHE A 130 18.70 19.09 -19.20
N PRO A 131 18.68 20.10 -18.31
CA PRO A 131 17.96 21.33 -18.59
C PRO A 131 18.75 22.10 -19.64
N ALA A 132 18.32 21.99 -20.91
CA ALA A 132 18.78 22.80 -22.03
C ALA A 132 20.32 22.90 -22.23
N SER A 133 20.88 21.95 -22.99
CA SER A 133 21.96 22.32 -23.92
C SER A 133 21.77 21.58 -25.24
N THR A 134 21.44 22.38 -26.22
CA THR A 134 21.44 22.10 -27.66
C THR A 134 22.82 21.63 -28.09
N SER A 135 23.11 20.33 -27.99
CA SER A 135 24.03 19.64 -28.89
C SER A 135 23.87 18.13 -28.72
N PHE A 136 23.14 17.53 -29.65
CA PHE A 136 23.00 16.09 -29.75
C PHE A 136 24.34 15.49 -30.18
N ARG A 137 25.03 14.79 -29.27
CA ARG A 137 26.07 13.84 -29.64
C ARG A 137 25.63 12.47 -29.12
N LEU A 138 25.17 11.61 -30.04
CA LEU A 138 24.86 10.22 -29.74
C LEU A 138 26.11 9.56 -29.14
N PRO A 139 26.01 8.85 -28.00
CA PRO A 139 27.10 8.02 -27.53
C PRO A 139 27.34 6.87 -28.52
N PRO A 140 28.61 6.50 -28.78
CA PRO A 140 28.95 5.38 -29.65
C PRO A 140 28.41 4.06 -29.09
N SER A 141 28.06 3.15 -30.00
CA SER A 141 27.37 1.90 -29.73
C SER A 141 28.04 1.05 -28.65
N HIS A 142 27.21 0.57 -27.73
CA HIS A 142 27.55 -0.36 -26.65
C HIS A 142 28.12 -1.70 -27.16
N ASN A 143 29.42 -1.92 -26.99
CA ASN A 143 30.01 -3.26 -27.16
C ASN A 143 30.84 -3.73 -25.94
N ASN A 144 30.60 -3.19 -24.73
CA ASN A 144 31.41 -3.53 -23.55
C ASN A 144 30.57 -3.54 -22.24
N CYS A 145 29.38 -4.14 -22.31
CA CYS A 145 28.45 -4.24 -21.18
C CYS A 145 28.83 -5.38 -20.22
N THR A 146 29.80 -5.21 -19.32
CA THR A 146 29.89 -6.09 -18.12
C THR A 146 30.48 -5.43 -16.87
N GLU A 147 31.40 -4.48 -16.97
CA GLU A 147 32.07 -3.91 -15.78
C GLU A 147 31.34 -2.72 -15.17
N ALA A 148 30.87 -1.77 -15.97
CA ALA A 148 30.11 -0.61 -15.49
C ALA A 148 28.83 -1.02 -14.71
N ALA A 149 28.20 -2.13 -15.10
CA ALA A 149 27.04 -2.68 -14.40
C ALA A 149 27.38 -3.30 -13.04
N ARG A 150 28.62 -3.75 -12.81
CA ARG A 150 29.08 -4.29 -11.51
C ARG A 150 29.45 -3.17 -10.55
N GLU A 151 30.06 -2.09 -11.04
CA GLU A 151 30.40 -0.93 -10.21
C GLU A 151 29.17 -0.15 -9.74
N LEU A 152 28.16 0.02 -10.60
CA LEU A 152 26.88 0.61 -10.20
C LEU A 152 26.19 -0.20 -9.09
N ARG A 153 26.28 -1.54 -9.12
CA ARG A 153 25.74 -2.39 -8.03
C ARG A 153 26.54 -2.30 -6.73
N ARG A 154 27.85 -2.05 -6.78
CA ARG A 154 28.68 -1.83 -5.57
C ARG A 154 28.40 -0.46 -4.95
N SER A 155 28.32 0.58 -5.78
CA SER A 155 28.01 1.95 -5.34
C SER A 155 26.61 2.06 -4.70
N CYS A 156 25.60 1.41 -5.30
CA CYS A 156 24.23 1.46 -4.78
C CYS A 156 24.07 0.81 -3.39
N ARG A 157 24.94 -0.14 -3.01
CA ARG A 157 24.87 -0.80 -1.70
C ARG A 157 25.40 0.09 -0.56
N GLN A 158 26.25 1.07 -0.87
CA GLN A 158 26.83 2.00 0.11
C GLN A 158 25.86 3.12 0.51
N ILE A 159 24.94 3.50 -0.39
CA ILE A 159 24.05 4.66 -0.23
C ILE A 159 22.80 4.34 0.61
N TYR A 160 22.31 3.11 0.59
CA TYR A 160 21.08 2.70 1.31
C TYR A 160 21.32 2.17 2.74
N ARG A 161 22.07 2.92 3.56
CA ARG A 161 22.02 2.73 5.02
C ARG A 161 20.90 3.63 5.57
N PRO A 162 19.80 3.09 6.11
CA PRO A 162 18.67 3.92 6.50
C PRO A 162 19.03 4.76 7.73
N LEU A 163 19.14 6.08 7.54
CA LEU A 163 19.05 7.04 8.64
C LEU A 163 17.59 7.09 9.09
N GLY A 164 17.36 6.77 10.35
CA GLY A 164 16.03 6.73 10.95
C GLY A 164 15.36 8.11 10.91
N ALA A 165 14.30 8.25 10.13
CA ALA A 165 13.49 9.47 10.07
C ALA A 165 12.22 9.31 10.91
N LYS A 166 12.05 10.29 11.81
CA LYS A 166 10.94 10.48 12.75
C LYS A 166 9.65 10.80 11.98
N LYS A 167 8.51 10.35 12.53
CA LYS A 167 7.18 10.63 11.99
C LYS A 167 6.72 12.00 12.48
N GLU A 168 6.51 12.94 11.57
CA GLU A 168 5.76 14.16 11.87
C GLU A 168 4.28 13.97 11.51
N GLY A 169 3.42 14.45 12.41
CA GLY A 169 2.00 14.19 12.44
C GLY A 169 1.19 14.99 11.41
N CYS A 170 0.02 14.45 11.07
CA CYS A 170 -0.97 15.11 10.23
C CYS A 170 -1.84 15.99 11.14
N GLN A 171 -1.92 17.30 10.84
CA GLN A 171 -2.77 18.27 11.56
C GLN A 171 -4.24 18.15 11.13
N VAL A 172 -5.09 18.48 12.11
CA VAL A 172 -6.56 18.35 12.17
C VAL A 172 -7.25 19.42 11.34
#